data_AF-A0ABD5GHN8-F1
#
_entry.id   AF-A0ABD5GHN8-F1
#
_cell.length_a   1.000
_cell.length_b   1.000
_cell.length_c   1.000
_cell.angle_alpha   90.00
_cell.angle_beta   90.00
_cell.angle_gamma   90.00
#
_symmetry.space_group_name_H-M   'P 1'
#
loop_
_entity.id
_entity.type
_entity.pdbx_description
1 polymer ?
#
loop_
_entity_poly.entity_id
_entity_poly.type
_entity_poly.pdbx_seq_one_letter_code
_entity_poly.pdbx_strand_id
1 'polypeptide(L)'
;MTLAEERAATRSGVASSRASTFKRDLNSLETARRQTQVLNTLERKGLRAATRGRGVWKEPAKSGTGGIASPLTEKTRTEGTNTVPDRDYYGTVVVATSDGIFTMEIKPIKTLRLADADGADVVVNLAEPAP
;
A
#
# COMPACT_ATOMS: atom_id res chain seq x y z
N MET A 1 64.64 -44.41 -28.07
CA MET A 1 64.67 -42.97 -28.37
C MET A 1 66.04 -42.46 -27.97
N THR A 2 66.77 -41.82 -28.87
CA THR A 2 68.12 -41.32 -28.59
C THR A 2 68.04 -39.95 -27.91
N LEU A 3 69.05 -39.59 -27.12
CA LEU A 3 69.12 -38.28 -26.46
C LEU A 3 69.09 -37.10 -27.46
N ALA A 4 69.49 -37.33 -28.71
CA ALA A 4 69.39 -36.36 -29.80
C ALA A 4 67.93 -36.13 -30.24
N GLU A 5 67.12 -37.19 -30.31
CA GLU A 5 65.70 -37.14 -30.66
C GLU A 5 64.89 -36.40 -29.59
N GLU A 6 65.16 -36.63 -28.31
CA GLU A 6 64.49 -35.94 -27.19
C GLU A 6 64.77 -34.43 -27.21
N ARG A 7 66.01 -34.04 -27.49
CA ARG A 7 66.41 -32.62 -27.63
C ARG A 7 65.79 -31.96 -28.85
N ALA A 8 65.58 -32.71 -29.94
CA ALA A 8 64.89 -32.21 -31.13
C ALA A 8 63.39 -32.02 -30.85
N ALA A 9 62.75 -33.00 -30.20
CA ALA A 9 61.34 -32.94 -29.81
C ALA A 9 61.06 -31.78 -28.85
N THR A 10 61.93 -31.57 -27.85
CA THR A 10 61.81 -30.45 -26.90
C THR A 10 61.93 -29.10 -27.62
N ARG A 11 62.90 -28.96 -28.53
CA ARG A 11 63.06 -27.73 -29.33
C ARG A 11 61.83 -27.46 -30.20
N SER A 12 61.30 -28.49 -30.84
CA SER A 12 60.08 -28.38 -31.64
C SER A 12 58.88 -27.96 -30.79
N GLY A 13 58.68 -28.57 -29.61
CA GLY A 13 57.58 -28.23 -28.71
C GLY A 13 57.64 -26.78 -28.20
N VAL A 14 58.84 -26.29 -27.86
CA VAL A 14 59.05 -24.89 -27.44
C VAL A 14 58.79 -23.93 -28.60
N ALA A 15 59.27 -24.24 -29.80
CA ALA A 15 59.05 -23.41 -30.99
C ALA A 15 57.56 -23.32 -31.36
N SER A 16 56.84 -24.45 -31.35
CA SER A 16 55.40 -24.50 -31.60
C SER A 16 54.60 -23.73 -30.55
N SER A 17 54.97 -23.85 -29.27
CA SER A 17 54.34 -23.11 -28.17
C SER A 17 54.50 -21.60 -28.36
N ARG A 18 55.72 -21.13 -28.66
CA ARG A 18 56.01 -19.71 -28.90
C ARG A 18 55.27 -19.15 -30.13
N ALA A 19 55.18 -19.92 -31.21
CA ALA A 19 54.45 -19.51 -32.40
C ALA A 19 52.94 -19.36 -32.14
N SER A 20 52.38 -20.23 -31.29
CA SER A 20 50.95 -20.18 -30.94
C SER A 20 50.61 -18.98 -30.04
N THR A 21 51.48 -18.65 -29.09
CA THR A 21 51.29 -17.49 -28.20
C THR A 21 51.45 -16.18 -28.96
N PHE A 22 52.43 -16.11 -29.87
CA PHE A 22 52.67 -14.92 -30.69
C PHE A 22 51.46 -14.57 -31.59
N LYS A 23 50.87 -15.57 -32.26
CA LYS A 23 49.66 -15.35 -33.06
C LYS A 23 48.47 -14.90 -32.22
N ARG A 24 48.32 -15.44 -31.01
CA ARG A 24 47.25 -15.05 -30.09
C ARG A 24 47.40 -13.60 -29.63
N ASP A 25 48.61 -13.18 -29.28
CA ASP A 25 48.90 -11.80 -28.88
C ASP A 25 48.66 -10.82 -30.02
N LEU A 26 49.09 -11.16 -31.24
CA LEU A 26 48.86 -10.32 -32.40
C LEU A 26 47.36 -10.15 -32.68
N ASN A 27 46.61 -11.25 -32.69
CA ASN A 27 45.15 -11.20 -32.85
C ASN A 27 44.47 -10.43 -31.70
N SER A 28 44.98 -10.53 -30.48
CA SER A 28 44.48 -9.74 -29.35
C SER A 28 44.69 -8.25 -29.57
N LEU A 29 45.83 -7.84 -30.11
CA LEU A 29 46.12 -6.42 -30.41
C LEU A 29 45.28 -5.90 -31.59
N GLU A 30 45.04 -6.73 -32.61
CA GLU A 30 44.22 -6.36 -33.76
C GLU A 30 42.74 -6.21 -33.41
N THR A 31 42.20 -7.18 -32.66
CA THR A 31 40.79 -7.18 -32.23
C THR A 31 40.51 -6.15 -31.13
N ALA A 32 41.50 -5.83 -30.28
CA ALA A 32 41.39 -4.83 -29.24
C ALA A 32 41.78 -3.42 -29.71
N ARG A 33 41.27 -2.96 -30.86
CA ARG A 33 41.16 -1.52 -31.13
C ARG A 33 40.33 -0.93 -29.99
N ARG A 34 41.00 -0.38 -28.97
CA ARG A 34 40.39 0.20 -27.78
C ARG A 34 39.30 1.16 -28.22
N GLN A 35 38.05 0.80 -27.98
CA GLN A 35 36.94 1.75 -28.12
C GLN A 35 37.19 2.86 -27.11
N THR A 36 37.62 4.02 -27.60
CA THR A 36 37.74 5.21 -26.77
C THR A 36 36.32 5.59 -26.36
N GLN A 37 35.98 5.32 -25.10
CA GLN A 37 34.67 5.64 -24.56
C GLN A 37 34.48 7.16 -24.64
N VAL A 38 33.47 7.60 -25.39
CA VAL A 38 33.13 9.03 -25.48
C VAL A 38 32.34 9.40 -24.23
N LEU A 39 32.66 10.55 -23.63
CA LEU A 39 31.95 11.05 -22.46
C LEU A 39 30.53 11.46 -22.85
N ASN A 40 29.54 11.12 -22.01
CA ASN A 40 28.18 11.60 -22.19
C ASN A 40 28.13 13.13 -22.01
N THR A 41 27.49 13.82 -22.95
CA THR A 41 27.21 15.25 -22.82
C THR A 41 26.11 15.45 -21.78
N LEU A 42 26.48 15.99 -20.62
CA LEU A 42 25.51 16.43 -19.62
C LEU A 42 24.98 17.82 -20.00
N GLU A 43 23.69 18.05 -19.76
CA GLU A 43 23.11 19.38 -19.89
C GLU A 43 23.80 20.37 -18.95
N ARG A 44 24.03 21.59 -19.43
CA ARG A 44 24.69 22.64 -18.65
C ARG A 44 23.81 23.03 -17.46
N LYS A 45 24.34 22.92 -16.24
CA LYS A 45 23.65 23.27 -14.99
C LYS A 45 23.07 24.69 -15.08
N GLY A 46 21.76 24.83 -14.87
CA GLY A 46 21.09 26.14 -14.80
C GLY A 46 20.36 26.62 -16.07
N LEU A 47 20.38 25.88 -17.19
CA LEU A 47 19.57 26.23 -18.38
C LEU A 47 18.09 25.84 -18.27
N ARG A 48 17.73 25.02 -17.28
CA ARG A 48 16.35 24.60 -17.09
C ARG A 48 15.56 25.74 -16.45
N ALA A 49 14.59 26.28 -17.18
CA ALA A 49 13.70 27.32 -16.66
C ALA A 49 13.04 26.87 -15.35
N ALA A 50 12.93 27.78 -14.40
CA ALA A 50 12.32 27.51 -13.10
C ALA A 50 10.88 27.01 -13.30
N THR A 51 10.65 25.73 -13.01
CA THR A 51 9.33 25.11 -13.10
C THR A 51 8.69 25.14 -11.73
N ARG A 52 7.51 25.75 -11.59
CA ARG A 52 6.72 25.68 -10.36
C ARG A 52 6.24 24.24 -10.19
N GLY A 53 6.78 23.53 -9.20
CA GLY A 53 6.28 22.21 -8.81
C GLY A 53 4.84 22.36 -8.31
N ARG A 54 3.86 21.93 -9.09
CA ARG A 54 2.49 21.76 -8.59
C ARG A 54 2.40 20.34 -8.03
N GLY A 55 2.39 20.21 -6.71
CA GLY A 55 2.10 18.95 -6.07
C GLY A 55 0.67 18.57 -6.42
N VAL A 56 0.49 17.52 -7.22
CA VAL A 56 -0.84 16.94 -7.42
C VAL A 56 -1.14 16.17 -6.14
N TRP A 57 -2.01 16.72 -5.29
CA TRP A 57 -2.57 15.95 -4.19
C TRP A 57 -3.32 14.76 -4.80
N LYS A 58 -2.75 13.57 -4.64
CA LYS A 58 -3.42 12.33 -4.99
C LYS A 58 -4.07 11.80 -3.72
N GLU A 59 -5.38 11.98 -3.62
CA GLU A 59 -6.15 11.41 -2.53
C GLU A 59 -5.89 9.90 -2.48
N PRO A 60 -5.55 9.34 -1.30
CA PRO A 60 -5.36 7.90 -1.16
C PRO A 60 -6.66 7.18 -1.54
N ALA A 61 -6.52 6.01 -2.19
CA ALA A 61 -7.68 5.19 -2.52
C ALA A 61 -8.44 4.86 -1.22
N LYS A 62 -9.74 5.16 -1.19
CA LYS A 62 -10.62 4.78 -0.08
C LYS A 62 -10.57 3.25 0.04
N SER A 63 -9.89 2.72 1.04
CA SER A 63 -9.81 1.28 1.28
C SER A 63 -11.04 0.84 2.06
N GLY A 64 -12.07 0.42 1.33
CA GLY A 64 -13.30 -0.12 1.92
C GLY A 64 -14.51 0.24 1.06
N THR A 65 -15.10 -0.76 0.41
CA THR A 65 -16.42 -0.64 -0.26
C THR A 65 -17.59 -0.82 0.72
N GLY A 66 -17.31 -0.86 2.02
CA GLY A 66 -18.32 -1.01 3.06
C GLY A 66 -17.82 -0.35 4.34
N GLY A 67 -18.65 0.54 4.89
CA GLY A 67 -18.38 1.28 6.11
C GLY A 67 -19.53 2.24 6.39
N ILE A 68 -19.71 2.58 7.65
CA ILE A 68 -20.66 3.59 8.09
C ILE A 68 -19.91 4.90 8.21
N ALA A 69 -20.34 5.94 7.50
CA ALA A 69 -19.68 7.25 7.55
C ALA A 69 -20.00 7.96 8.88
N SER A 70 -19.00 8.24 9.71
CA SER A 70 -19.20 8.97 10.97
C SER A 70 -19.19 10.50 10.72
N PRO A 71 -19.97 11.31 11.48
CA PRO A 71 -20.81 10.93 12.61
C PRO A 71 -22.18 10.33 12.23
N LEU A 72 -22.73 9.54 13.14
CA LEU A 72 -24.11 9.07 13.05
C LEU A 72 -25.05 10.10 13.66
N THR A 73 -26.12 10.45 12.95
CA THR A 73 -27.18 11.33 13.42
C THR A 73 -28.46 10.53 13.59
N GLU A 74 -29.12 10.67 14.74
CA GLU A 74 -30.38 9.98 14.97
C GLU A 74 -31.52 10.54 14.13
N LYS A 75 -32.29 9.63 13.50
CA LYS A 75 -33.47 10.01 12.73
C LYS A 75 -34.61 10.38 13.66
N THR A 76 -35.47 11.26 13.17
CA THR A 76 -36.69 11.64 13.86
C THR A 76 -37.91 11.28 13.02
N ARG A 77 -39.03 11.05 13.69
CA ARG A 77 -40.34 10.85 13.08
C ARG A 77 -41.36 11.76 13.73
N THR A 78 -42.44 12.04 13.01
CA THR A 78 -43.55 12.84 13.52
C THR A 78 -44.57 11.92 14.18
N GLU A 79 -44.88 12.18 15.45
CA GLU A 79 -45.97 11.54 16.20
C GLU A 79 -46.95 12.62 16.65
N GLY A 80 -48.13 12.66 16.01
CA GLY A 80 -49.09 13.75 16.20
C GLY A 80 -48.49 15.09 15.78
N THR A 81 -48.33 16.01 16.73
CA THR A 81 -47.73 17.34 16.52
C THR A 81 -46.25 17.40 16.89
N ASN A 82 -45.68 16.31 17.42
CA ASN A 82 -44.33 16.32 17.99
C ASN A 82 -43.34 15.60 17.08
N THR A 83 -42.12 16.14 17.00
CA THR A 83 -40.98 15.45 16.40
C THR A 83 -40.27 14.65 17.47
N VAL A 84 -40.27 13.33 17.33
CA VAL A 84 -39.68 12.39 18.30
C VAL A 84 -38.57 11.57 17.65
N PRO A 85 -37.62 11.03 18.44
CA PRO A 85 -36.63 10.09 17.91
C PRO A 85 -37.29 8.87 17.28
N ASP A 86 -36.80 8.43 16.12
CA ASP A 86 -37.32 7.24 15.45
C ASP A 86 -36.72 5.98 16.08
N ARG A 87 -37.41 5.49 17.11
CA ARG A 87 -37.02 4.34 17.92
C ARG A 87 -38.17 3.36 18.07
N ASP A 88 -37.82 2.09 18.19
CA ASP A 88 -38.74 1.07 18.71
C ASP A 88 -38.30 0.66 20.11
N TYR A 89 -39.25 0.24 20.94
CA TYR A 89 -39.03 -0.07 22.34
C TYR A 89 -39.48 -1.50 22.68
N TYR A 90 -38.86 -2.08 23.71
CA TYR A 90 -39.30 -3.31 24.34
C TYR A 90 -40.54 -3.08 25.23
N GLY A 91 -40.99 -4.15 25.90
CA GLY A 91 -42.04 -4.05 26.91
C GLY A 91 -41.63 -3.12 28.07
N THR A 92 -42.62 -2.65 28.82
CA THR A 92 -42.36 -1.85 30.02
C THR A 92 -41.68 -2.72 31.08
N VAL A 93 -40.59 -2.20 31.66
CA VAL A 93 -39.89 -2.77 32.81
C VAL A 93 -40.05 -1.82 33.99
N VAL A 94 -40.28 -2.37 35.18
CA VAL A 94 -40.35 -1.61 36.43
C VAL A 94 -39.00 -1.67 37.11
N VAL A 95 -38.33 -0.53 37.22
CA VAL A 95 -37.01 -0.42 37.83
C VAL A 95 -37.12 0.35 39.15
N ALA A 96 -36.59 -0.22 40.23
CA ALA A 96 -36.46 0.48 41.49
C ALA A 96 -35.35 1.53 41.40
N THR A 97 -35.58 2.71 41.97
CA THR A 97 -34.51 3.70 42.16
C THR A 97 -33.43 3.14 43.08
N SER A 98 -32.21 3.69 43.02
CA SER A 98 -31.08 3.20 43.80
C SER A 98 -31.29 3.27 45.32
N ASP A 99 -32.17 4.17 45.78
CA ASP A 99 -32.57 4.31 47.18
C ASP A 99 -33.71 3.34 47.58
N GLY A 100 -34.32 2.64 46.63
CA GLY A 100 -35.39 1.65 46.84
C GLY A 100 -36.74 2.24 47.25
N ILE A 101 -36.89 3.57 47.25
CA ILE A 101 -38.11 4.24 47.72
C ILE A 101 -39.14 4.36 46.59
N PHE A 102 -38.68 4.57 45.36
CA PHE A 102 -39.53 4.75 44.20
C PHE A 102 -39.32 3.65 43.17
N THR A 103 -40.34 3.43 42.36
CA THR A 103 -40.26 2.59 41.18
C THR A 103 -40.63 3.41 39.96
N MET A 104 -39.98 3.13 38.84
CA MET A 104 -40.20 3.81 37.57
C MET A 104 -40.50 2.79 36.49
N GLU A 105 -41.54 3.07 35.72
CA GLU A 105 -41.85 2.33 34.50
C GLU A 105 -41.03 2.91 33.35
N ILE A 106 -40.15 2.10 32.77
CA ILE A 106 -39.30 2.48 31.65
C ILE A 106 -39.58 1.53 30.50
N LYS A 107 -39.64 2.07 29.27
CA LYS A 107 -39.61 1.27 28.05
C LYS A 107 -38.19 1.27 27.50
N PRO A 108 -37.44 0.16 27.59
CA PRO A 108 -36.08 0.10 27.05
C PRO A 108 -36.08 0.21 25.53
N ILE A 109 -35.03 0.81 24.96
CA ILE A 109 -34.90 0.96 23.51
C ILE A 109 -34.54 -0.40 22.91
N LYS A 110 -35.26 -0.77 21.85
CA LYS A 110 -35.04 -1.98 21.06
C LYS A 110 -34.27 -1.70 19.78
N THR A 111 -34.67 -0.66 19.05
CA THR A 111 -34.06 -0.32 17.76
C THR A 111 -33.82 1.17 17.66
N LEU A 112 -32.61 1.55 17.26
CA LEU A 112 -32.22 2.92 16.92
C LEU A 112 -32.10 3.04 15.40
N ARG A 113 -32.77 4.03 14.80
CA ARG A 113 -32.64 4.36 13.38
C ARG A 113 -31.82 5.64 13.24
N LEU A 114 -30.72 5.55 12.51
CA LEU A 114 -29.72 6.60 12.36
C LEU A 114 -29.48 6.86 10.86
N ALA A 115 -28.93 8.03 10.55
CA ALA A 115 -28.35 8.39 9.27
C ALA A 115 -26.85 8.61 9.47
N ASP A 116 -26.04 8.09 8.55
CA ASP A 116 -24.61 8.32 8.55
C ASP A 116 -24.27 9.68 7.91
N ALA A 117 -22.99 10.07 7.90
CA ALA A 117 -22.55 11.36 7.37
C ALA A 117 -22.79 11.52 5.85
N ASP A 118 -22.93 10.42 5.13
CA ASP A 118 -23.25 10.39 3.70
C ASP A 118 -24.78 10.26 3.46
N GLY A 119 -25.58 10.21 4.54
CA GLY A 119 -27.03 10.11 4.51
C GLY A 119 -27.58 8.68 4.36
N ALA A 120 -26.72 7.66 4.47
CA ALA A 120 -27.13 6.27 4.41
C ALA A 120 -27.83 5.82 5.71
N ASP A 121 -28.79 4.90 5.56
CA ASP A 121 -29.58 4.38 6.68
C ASP A 121 -28.79 3.37 7.49
N VAL A 122 -28.75 3.59 8.81
CA VAL A 122 -28.07 2.72 9.77
C VAL A 122 -29.05 2.32 10.86
N VAL A 123 -29.18 1.02 11.09
CA VAL A 123 -30.08 0.46 12.11
C VAL A 123 -29.27 -0.30 13.14
N VAL A 124 -29.44 0.06 14.42
CA VAL A 124 -28.83 -0.64 15.54
C VAL A 124 -29.92 -1.34 16.33
N ASN A 125 -29.82 -2.67 16.45
CA ASN A 125 -30.69 -3.47 17.29
C ASN A 125 -30.00 -3.73 18.64
N LEU A 126 -30.64 -3.30 19.72
CA LEU A 126 -30.17 -3.47 21.09
C LEU A 126 -30.77 -4.73 21.69
N ALA A 127 -30.04 -5.36 22.61
CA ALA A 127 -30.55 -6.49 23.37
C ALA A 127 -31.59 -6.03 24.40
N GLU A 128 -32.53 -6.92 24.74
CA GLU A 128 -33.48 -6.68 25.82
C GLU A 128 -32.75 -6.73 27.17
N PRO A 129 -32.84 -5.68 28.01
CA PRO A 129 -32.23 -5.70 29.33
C PRO A 129 -32.95 -6.70 30.23
N ALA A 130 -32.18 -7.35 31.11
CA ALA A 130 -32.75 -8.19 32.15
C ALA A 130 -33.65 -7.36 33.08
N PRO A 131 -34.76 -7.95 33.58
CA PRO A 131 -35.63 -7.31 34.56
C PRO A 131 -34.93 -7.06 35.90
#